data_AF-T0ZI99-F1
#
_entry.id   AF-T0ZI99-F1
#
_cell.length_a   1.000
_cell.length_b   1.000
_cell.length_c   1.000
_cell.angle_alpha   90.00
_cell.angle_beta   90.00
_cell.angle_gamma   90.00
#
_symmetry.space_group_name_H-M   'P 1'
#
loop_
_entity.id
_entity.type
_entity.pdbx_description
1 polymer ?
#
loop_
_entity_poly.entity_id
_entity_poly.type
_entity_poly.pdbx_seq_one_letter_code
_entity_poly.pdbx_strand_id
1 'polypeptide(L)'
;EVLEALRDQGIRICVVSNNLRHEQEEKLAHCGLEALVDDLVTSEDAGEIKPHPAPFEMALRRAGYGPKEAVMVGDSWPADIEGAVALGIRTVWLNRKGVEAPRPIAVPEVRSLCPASETVAKILGR
;
A
#
# COMPACT_ATOMS: atom_id res chain seq x y z
N GLU A 1 7.12 12.68 5.64
CA GLU A 1 8.08 11.86 6.43
C GLU A 1 8.21 10.41 5.96
N VAL A 2 7.26 9.50 6.20
CA VAL A 2 7.44 8.07 5.81
C VAL A 2 7.71 7.89 4.32
N LEU A 3 6.91 8.53 3.46
CA LEU A 3 7.08 8.42 2.01
C LEU A 3 8.43 9.00 1.56
N GLU A 4 8.83 10.14 2.10
CA GLU A 4 10.14 10.75 1.81
C GLU A 4 11.28 9.82 2.21
N ALA A 5 11.24 9.26 3.43
CA ALA A 5 12.26 8.34 3.93
C ALA A 5 12.35 7.04 3.12
N LEU A 6 11.24 6.57 2.54
CA LEU A 6 11.25 5.45 1.59
C LEU A 6 11.88 5.85 0.25
N ARG A 7 11.53 7.02 -0.28
CA ARG A 7 12.11 7.55 -1.52
C ARG A 7 13.61 7.82 -1.41
N ASP A 8 14.08 8.31 -0.27
CA ASP A 8 15.50 8.50 0.02
C ASP A 8 16.29 7.19 -0.02
N GLN A 9 15.60 6.05 0.16
CA GLN A 9 16.17 4.71 -0.01
C GLN A 9 15.94 4.11 -1.41
N GLY A 10 15.47 4.91 -2.37
CA GLY A 10 15.22 4.50 -3.75
C GLY A 10 13.97 3.64 -3.94
N ILE A 11 13.05 3.62 -2.95
CA ILE A 11 11.81 2.86 -3.04
C ILE A 11 10.78 3.66 -3.83
N ARG A 12 10.18 3.01 -4.85
CA ARG A 12 9.03 3.57 -5.59
C ARG A 12 7.75 3.43 -4.78
N ILE A 13 6.90 4.46 -4.85
CA ILE A 13 5.64 4.54 -4.14
C ILE A 13 4.49 4.48 -5.14
N CYS A 14 3.65 3.44 -5.05
CA CYS A 14 2.42 3.32 -5.81
C CYS A 14 1.22 3.35 -4.88
N VAL A 15 0.19 4.12 -5.23
CA VAL A 15 -1.10 4.13 -4.52
C VAL A 15 -2.06 3.20 -5.25
N VAL A 16 -2.62 2.23 -4.53
CA VAL A 16 -3.69 1.34 -5.04
C VAL A 16 -4.96 1.59 -4.24
N SER A 17 -6.00 2.10 -4.90
CA SER A 17 -7.24 2.55 -4.24
C SER A 17 -8.49 1.96 -4.89
N ASN A 18 -9.53 1.72 -4.09
CA ASN A 18 -10.85 1.29 -4.59
C ASN A 18 -11.73 2.48 -5.04
N ASN A 19 -11.27 3.72 -4.85
CA ASN A 19 -12.00 4.94 -5.22
C ASN A 19 -11.70 5.38 -6.65
N LEU A 20 -12.39 6.42 -7.11
CA LEU A 20 -12.23 7.00 -8.45
C LEU A 20 -10.92 7.78 -8.58
N ARG A 21 -10.39 7.88 -9.81
CA ARG A 21 -9.13 8.55 -10.12
C ARG A 21 -9.12 10.00 -9.68
N HIS A 22 -10.11 10.78 -10.10
CA HIS A 22 -10.17 12.21 -9.81
C HIS A 22 -10.18 12.49 -8.29
N GLU A 23 -10.95 11.72 -7.51
CA GLU A 23 -10.99 11.88 -6.04
C GLU A 23 -9.64 11.60 -5.39
N GLN A 24 -8.87 10.66 -5.92
CA GLN A 24 -7.57 10.29 -5.39
C GLN A 24 -6.49 11.29 -5.78
N GLU A 25 -6.54 11.82 -7.00
CA GLU A 25 -5.68 12.92 -7.46
C GLU A 25 -5.93 14.17 -6.61
N GLU A 26 -7.19 14.54 -6.38
CA GLU A 26 -7.55 15.67 -5.50
C GLU A 26 -7.03 15.49 -4.06
N LYS A 27 -7.17 14.28 -3.49
CA LYS A 27 -6.62 13.99 -2.15
C LYS A 27 -5.11 14.11 -2.11
N LEU A 28 -4.40 13.59 -3.12
CA LEU A 28 -2.94 13.71 -3.19
C LEU A 28 -2.50 15.16 -3.29
N ALA A 29 -3.16 15.95 -4.13
CA ALA A 29 -2.92 17.38 -4.28
C ALA A 29 -3.16 18.13 -2.97
N HIS A 30 -4.30 17.90 -2.33
CA HIS A 30 -4.66 18.55 -1.07
C HIS A 30 -3.70 18.20 0.07
N CYS A 31 -3.15 16.98 0.07
CA CYS A 31 -2.15 16.55 1.05
C CYS A 31 -0.71 16.94 0.67
N GLY A 32 -0.47 17.51 -0.51
CA GLY A 32 0.88 17.84 -1.00
C GLY A 32 1.75 16.61 -1.26
N LEU A 33 1.15 15.47 -1.60
CA LEU A 33 1.85 14.18 -1.75
C LEU A 33 2.09 13.77 -3.21
N GLU A 34 1.58 14.52 -4.18
CA GLU A 34 1.68 14.18 -5.61
C GLU A 34 3.11 13.89 -6.05
N ALA A 35 4.07 14.72 -5.64
CA ALA A 35 5.49 14.57 -6.00
C ALA A 35 6.17 13.35 -5.35
N LEU A 36 5.53 12.71 -4.37
CA LEU A 36 6.07 11.55 -3.66
C LEU A 36 5.49 10.23 -4.20
N VAL A 37 4.42 10.28 -4.99
CA VAL A 37 3.75 9.11 -5.56
C VAL A 37 4.15 8.93 -7.02
N ASP A 38 4.76 7.79 -7.34
CA ASP A 38 5.24 7.50 -8.70
C ASP A 38 4.13 6.97 -9.61
N ASP A 39 3.08 6.36 -9.05
CA ASP A 39 1.93 5.86 -9.80
C ASP A 39 0.67 5.76 -8.93
N LEU A 40 -0.48 5.92 -9.56
CA LEU A 40 -1.80 5.79 -8.96
C LEU A 40 -2.60 4.77 -9.78
N VAL A 41 -3.04 3.71 -9.12
CA VAL A 41 -3.97 2.71 -9.62
C VAL A 41 -5.28 2.81 -8.86
N THR A 42 -6.36 3.04 -9.59
CA THR A 42 -7.72 3.10 -9.07
C THR A 42 -8.57 1.93 -9.55
N SER A 43 -9.79 1.82 -9.02
CA SER A 43 -10.77 0.85 -9.47
C SER A 43 -11.17 1.06 -10.93
N GLU A 44 -11.22 2.31 -11.39
CA GLU A 44 -11.49 2.67 -12.80
C GLU A 44 -10.38 2.18 -13.72
N ASP A 45 -9.12 2.30 -13.30
CA ASP A 45 -7.99 1.79 -14.09
C ASP A 45 -8.04 0.26 -14.20
N ALA A 46 -8.41 -0.41 -13.11
CA ALA A 46 -8.30 -1.86 -12.97
C ALA A 46 -9.55 -2.61 -13.46
N GLY A 47 -10.67 -1.90 -13.61
CA GLY A 47 -12.00 -2.48 -13.85
C GLY A 47 -12.58 -3.25 -12.66
N GLU A 48 -11.87 -3.28 -11.54
CA GLU A 48 -12.16 -4.12 -10.37
C GLU A 48 -11.70 -3.43 -9.08
N ILE A 49 -12.21 -3.87 -7.93
CA ILE A 49 -11.79 -3.38 -6.62
C ILE A 49 -10.97 -4.43 -5.86
N LYS A 50 -10.03 -3.98 -5.01
CA LYS A 50 -9.39 -4.86 -4.02
C LYS A 50 -10.49 -5.50 -3.15
N PRO A 51 -10.43 -6.81 -2.83
CA PRO A 51 -9.25 -7.68 -2.94
C PRO A 51 -9.08 -8.44 -4.26
N HIS A 52 -9.81 -8.09 -5.32
CA HIS A 52 -9.56 -8.67 -6.63
C HIS A 52 -8.08 -8.50 -7.01
N PRO A 53 -7.43 -9.45 -7.70
CA PRO A 53 -6.01 -9.37 -8.03
C PRO A 53 -5.65 -8.22 -9.00
N ALA A 54 -6.58 -7.83 -9.87
CA ALA A 54 -6.31 -6.90 -10.98
C ALA A 54 -5.67 -5.55 -10.59
N PRO A 55 -6.12 -4.84 -9.53
CA PRO A 55 -5.47 -3.60 -9.08
C PRO A 55 -4.01 -3.81 -8.65
N PHE A 56 -3.72 -4.88 -7.91
CA PHE A 56 -2.36 -5.19 -7.45
C PHE A 56 -1.45 -5.58 -8.62
N GLU A 57 -1.92 -6.46 -9.50
CA GLU A 57 -1.17 -6.89 -10.67
C GLU A 57 -0.87 -5.72 -11.60
N MET A 58 -1.81 -4.81 -11.77
CA MET A 58 -1.58 -3.61 -12.58
C MET A 58 -0.54 -2.68 -11.95
N ALA A 59 -0.61 -2.44 -10.64
CA ALA A 59 0.40 -1.65 -9.94
C ALA A 59 1.80 -2.25 -10.11
N LEU A 60 1.93 -3.58 -9.94
CA LEU A 60 3.17 -4.32 -10.17
C LEU A 60 3.66 -4.19 -11.62
N ARG A 61 2.77 -4.39 -12.61
CA ARG A 61 3.13 -4.27 -14.04
C ARG A 61 3.59 -2.86 -14.40
N ARG A 62 2.89 -1.82 -13.96
CA ARG A 62 3.26 -0.42 -14.26
C ARG A 62 4.58 -0.03 -13.58
N ALA A 63 4.81 -0.53 -12.36
CA ALA A 63 6.06 -0.30 -11.64
C ALA A 63 7.24 -1.14 -12.16
N GLY A 64 6.97 -2.24 -12.87
CA GLY A 64 7.98 -3.14 -13.44
C GLY A 64 8.55 -4.16 -12.45
N TYR A 65 7.77 -4.58 -11.45
CA TYR A 65 8.20 -5.49 -10.38
C TYR A 65 7.32 -6.72 -10.26
N GLY A 66 7.87 -7.80 -9.70
CA GLY A 66 7.12 -8.97 -9.27
C GLY A 66 6.55 -8.84 -7.86
N PRO A 67 5.62 -9.73 -7.46
CA PRO A 67 4.97 -9.66 -6.14
C PRO A 67 5.95 -9.77 -4.97
N LYS A 68 7.07 -10.50 -5.13
CA LYS A 68 8.10 -10.66 -4.09
C LYS A 68 8.99 -9.42 -3.91
N GLU A 69 8.91 -8.45 -4.81
CA GLU A 69 9.70 -7.21 -4.80
C GLU A 69 8.89 -6.03 -4.26
N ALA A 70 7.62 -6.24 -3.89
CA ALA A 70 6.71 -5.21 -3.42
C ALA A 70 6.23 -5.45 -1.99
N VAL A 71 5.75 -4.36 -1.38
CA VAL A 71 5.09 -4.37 -0.07
C VAL A 71 3.76 -3.64 -0.18
N MET A 72 2.68 -4.30 0.22
CA MET A 72 1.39 -3.63 0.39
C MET A 72 1.27 -3.13 1.83
N VAL A 73 1.07 -1.82 1.97
CA VAL A 73 0.71 -1.19 3.25
C VAL A 73 -0.74 -0.71 3.13
N GLY A 74 -1.60 -1.19 4.01
CA GLY A 74 -3.03 -0.86 3.98
C GLY A 74 -3.70 -1.10 5.32
N ASP A 75 -4.87 -0.50 5.52
CA ASP A 75 -5.65 -0.56 6.76
C ASP A 75 -6.78 -1.59 6.69
N SER A 76 -7.28 -1.90 5.49
CA SER A 76 -8.34 -2.87 5.28
C SER A 76 -7.78 -4.28 5.25
N TRP A 77 -8.06 -5.06 6.30
CA TRP A 77 -7.69 -6.47 6.34
C TRP A 77 -8.19 -7.27 5.11
N PRO A 78 -9.50 -7.28 4.77
CA PRO A 78 -9.98 -8.06 3.64
C PRO A 78 -9.47 -7.51 2.31
N ALA A 79 -9.45 -6.18 2.12
CA ALA A 79 -9.12 -5.61 0.82
C ALA A 79 -7.60 -5.58 0.57
N ASP A 80 -6.82 -5.05 1.51
CA ASP A 80 -5.39 -4.80 1.32
C ASP A 80 -4.55 -6.01 1.70
N ILE A 81 -4.82 -6.60 2.88
CA ILE A 81 -3.95 -7.62 3.46
C ILE A 81 -4.23 -8.98 2.81
N GLU A 82 -5.47 -9.46 2.84
CA GLU A 82 -5.81 -10.76 2.25
C GLU A 82 -5.60 -10.75 0.73
N GLY A 83 -6.00 -9.67 0.04
CA GLY A 83 -5.81 -9.53 -1.41
C GLY A 83 -4.34 -9.58 -1.83
N ALA A 84 -3.46 -8.84 -1.15
CA ALA A 84 -2.03 -8.84 -1.46
C ALA A 84 -1.34 -10.16 -1.06
N VAL A 85 -1.70 -10.75 0.09
CA VAL A 85 -1.16 -12.05 0.53
C VAL A 85 -1.49 -13.16 -0.47
N ALA A 86 -2.70 -13.16 -1.05
CA ALA A 86 -3.12 -14.14 -2.04
C ALA A 86 -2.23 -14.14 -3.31
N LEU A 87 -1.57 -13.01 -3.59
CA LEU A 87 -0.63 -12.84 -4.70
C LEU A 87 0.84 -13.07 -4.31
N GLY A 88 1.11 -13.39 -3.04
CA GLY A 88 2.46 -13.53 -2.51
C GLY A 88 3.18 -12.18 -2.32
N ILE A 89 2.44 -11.08 -2.26
CA ILE A 89 2.98 -9.76 -1.92
C ILE A 89 3.15 -9.68 -0.41
N ARG A 90 4.30 -9.19 0.06
CA ARG A 90 4.52 -8.96 1.48
C ARG A 90 3.61 -7.83 1.97
N THR A 91 3.05 -7.97 3.15
CA THR A 91 2.09 -6.98 3.68
C THR A 91 2.57 -6.39 5.01
N VAL A 92 2.15 -5.16 5.28
CA VAL A 92 2.22 -4.52 6.59
C VAL A 92 0.85 -3.92 6.88
N TRP A 93 0.24 -4.32 7.98
CA TRP A 93 -1.11 -3.88 8.34
C TRP A 93 -1.09 -2.61 9.17
N LEU A 94 -1.75 -1.55 8.67
CA LEU A 94 -1.96 -0.30 9.38
C LEU A 94 -3.22 -0.40 10.27
N ASN A 95 -3.05 -1.00 11.44
CA ASN A 95 -4.12 -1.24 12.41
C ASN A 95 -4.23 -0.09 13.43
N ARG A 96 -4.66 1.10 12.99
CA ARG A 96 -4.80 2.26 13.89
C ARG A 96 -5.77 2.01 15.06
N LYS A 97 -6.78 1.17 14.83
CA LYS A 97 -7.84 0.86 15.81
C LYS A 97 -7.43 -0.25 16.79
N GLY A 98 -6.35 -0.99 16.51
CA GLY A 98 -5.94 -2.12 17.33
C GLY A 98 -6.96 -3.25 17.38
N VAL A 99 -7.69 -3.46 16.29
CA VAL A 99 -8.64 -4.57 16.21
C VAL A 99 -7.87 -5.88 16.05
N GLU A 100 -8.42 -6.98 16.53
CA GLU A 100 -7.80 -8.28 16.31
C GLU A 100 -7.82 -8.64 14.82
N ALA A 101 -6.76 -9.28 14.36
CA ALA A 101 -6.70 -9.83 13.02
C ALA A 101 -7.83 -10.86 12.83
N PRO A 102 -8.71 -10.70 11.83
CA PRO A 102 -9.80 -11.64 11.57
C PRO A 102 -9.36 -13.08 11.28
N ARG A 103 -8.10 -13.28 10.89
CA ARG A 103 -7.51 -14.58 10.54
C ARG A 103 -6.07 -14.70 11.05
N PRO A 104 -5.58 -15.91 11.32
CA PRO A 104 -4.23 -16.15 11.85
C PRO A 104 -3.15 -16.07 10.75
N ILE A 105 -3.15 -15.00 9.95
CA ILE A 105 -2.06 -14.72 9.01
C ILE A 105 -1.07 -13.82 9.74
N ALA A 106 0.17 -14.29 9.91
CA ALA A 106 1.23 -13.52 10.56
C ALA A 106 1.68 -12.38 9.63
N VAL A 107 1.16 -11.18 9.87
CA VAL A 107 1.50 -9.95 9.15
C VAL A 107 2.05 -8.93 10.13
N PRO A 108 3.20 -8.27 9.85
CA PRO A 108 3.67 -7.16 10.66
C PRO A 108 2.62 -6.06 10.80
N GLU A 109 2.38 -5.61 12.03
CA GLU A 109 1.41 -4.55 12.33
C GLU A 109 2.11 -3.22 12.67
N VAL A 110 1.56 -2.12 12.17
CA VAL A 110 1.83 -0.75 12.61
C VAL A 110 0.53 -0.08 13.07
N ARG A 111 0.55 0.61 14.21
CA ARG A 111 -0.62 1.35 14.74
C ARG A 111 -0.60 2.83 14.38
N SER A 112 0.54 3.31 13.92
CA SER A 112 0.82 4.69 13.58
C SER A 112 1.85 4.71 12.45
N LEU A 113 1.85 5.79 11.66
CA LEU A 113 2.93 6.09 10.71
C LEU A 113 4.03 6.93 11.36
N CYS A 114 3.87 7.29 12.63
CA CYS A 114 4.82 8.03 13.44
C CYS A 114 5.29 7.17 14.63
N PRO A 115 6.61 7.16 14.94
CA PRO A 115 7.67 7.84 14.20
C PRO A 115 7.93 7.18 12.84
N ALA A 116 8.34 7.99 11.85
CA ALA A 116 8.53 7.50 10.50
C ALA A 116 9.61 6.41 10.42
N SER A 117 10.67 6.52 11.22
CA SER A 117 11.78 5.55 11.28
C SER A 117 11.32 4.13 11.61
N GLU A 118 10.47 3.97 12.63
CA GLU A 118 9.94 2.66 13.03
C GLU A 118 9.04 2.05 11.95
N THR A 119 8.21 2.89 11.34
CA THR A 119 7.31 2.46 10.26
C THR A 119 8.10 2.00 9.04
N VAL A 120 9.12 2.77 8.65
CA VAL A 120 10.03 2.43 7.54
C VAL A 120 10.78 1.14 7.82
N ALA A 121 11.32 0.94 9.04
CA ALA A 121 12.00 -0.30 9.41
C ALA A 121 11.08 -1.52 9.20
N LYS A 122 9.83 -1.45 9.69
CA LYS A 122 8.83 -2.51 9.48
C LYS A 122 8.47 -2.72 8.01
N ILE A 123 8.31 -1.64 7.23
CA ILE A 123 8.07 -1.74 5.78
C ILE A 123 9.25 -2.39 5.07
N LEU A 124 10.49 -2.17 5.51
CA LEU A 124 11.68 -2.75 4.91
C LEU A 124 12.05 -4.13 5.48
N GLY A 125 11.34 -4.61 6.51
CA GLY A 125 11.61 -5.89 7.17
C GLY A 125 12.90 -5.89 8.00
N ARG A 126 13.25 -4.75 8.59
CA ARG A 126 14.43 -4.56 9.46
C ARG A 126 14.02 -4.34 10.92
#